data_AF-A0A7R9J9X8-F1
#
_entry.id   AF-A0A7R9J9X8-F1
#
_cell.length_a   1.000
_cell.length_b   1.000
_cell.length_c   1.000
_cell.angle_alpha   90.00
_cell.angle_beta   90.00
_cell.angle_gamma   90.00
#
_symmetry.space_group_name_H-M   'P 1'
#
loop_
_entity.id
_entity.type
_entity.pdbx_description
1 polymer ?
#
loop_
_entity_poly.entity_id
_entity_poly.type
_entity_poly.pdbx_seq_one_letter_code
_entity_poly.pdbx_strand_id
1 'polypeptide(L)'
;NNRLTFCTTIPVFKVSIPGNCLQDFLDKSKGILKCNNISDILNRYETLLKTRDELTEKRNHLLETMAREKTDLIAVKKVKKVAWILYKQVCEQMSVPVALTEDNLEQQLLAIKHFLLQMTTIVYIAQKQTEKRRLSRSSTAAIMMEEVK
;
A
#
# COMPACT_ATOMS: atom_id res chain seq x y z
N ASN A 1 57.93 -14.91 9.60
CA ASN A 1 57.21 -15.57 8.49
C ASN A 1 56.10 -16.47 9.03
N ASN A 2 54.86 -15.94 9.00
CA ASN A 2 53.61 -16.57 8.54
C ASN A 2 53.67 -18.07 8.19
N ARG A 3 52.71 -18.96 8.48
CA ARG A 3 51.29 -18.82 8.87
C ARG A 3 50.77 -20.23 9.29
N LEU A 4 50.01 -20.25 10.39
CA LEU A 4 48.80 -21.06 10.63
C LEU A 4 48.87 -22.59 10.53
N THR A 5 49.16 -23.24 11.66
CA THR A 5 48.61 -24.56 12.02
C THR A 5 47.21 -24.37 12.62
N PHE A 6 46.15 -24.50 11.82
CA PHE A 6 44.81 -24.61 12.38
C PHE A 6 44.54 -26.07 12.79
N CYS A 7 44.78 -26.34 14.07
CA CYS A 7 44.16 -27.45 14.76
C CYS A 7 42.65 -27.16 14.82
N THR A 8 41.84 -27.88 14.03
CA THR A 8 40.40 -27.96 14.25
C THR A 8 40.04 -29.42 14.46
N THR A 9 40.09 -29.83 15.74
CA THR A 9 39.33 -31.00 16.18
C THR A 9 37.86 -30.62 16.00
N ILE A 10 37.25 -31.07 14.91
CA ILE A 10 35.81 -30.93 14.72
C ILE A 10 35.16 -31.77 15.82
N PRO A 11 34.36 -31.18 16.72
CA PRO A 11 33.63 -31.97 17.69
C PRO A 11 32.66 -32.86 16.91
N VAL A 12 32.90 -34.16 16.94
CA VAL A 12 31.94 -35.16 16.47
C VAL A 12 30.77 -35.09 17.44
N PHE A 13 29.80 -34.21 17.17
CA PHE A 13 28.51 -34.27 17.82
C PHE A 13 27.92 -35.64 17.50
N LYS A 14 27.93 -36.54 18.49
CA LYS A 14 27.07 -37.72 18.48
C LYS A 14 25.63 -37.21 18.53
N VAL A 15 25.06 -36.94 17.36
CA VAL A 15 23.62 -36.79 17.23
C VAL A 15 23.04 -38.16 17.56
N SER A 16 22.49 -38.28 18.77
CA SER A 16 21.64 -39.43 19.11
C SER A 16 20.38 -39.27 18.28
N ILE A 17 20.38 -39.86 17.08
CA ILE A 17 19.18 -39.99 16.28
C ILE A 17 18.36 -41.08 16.98
N PRO A 18 17.19 -40.76 17.55
CA PRO A 18 16.35 -41.78 18.17
C PRO A 18 16.03 -42.86 17.13
N GLY A 19 16.08 -44.14 17.54
CA GLY A 19 16.03 -45.28 16.60
C GLY A 19 14.80 -45.31 15.68
N ASN A 20 13.74 -44.57 16.03
CA ASN A 20 12.56 -44.35 15.21
C ASN A 20 12.79 -43.43 13.99
N CYS A 21 13.74 -42.49 14.03
CA CYS A 21 14.03 -41.60 12.90
C CYS A 21 14.74 -42.33 11.75
N LEU A 22 15.61 -43.31 12.05
CA LEU A 22 16.23 -44.15 11.03
C LEU A 22 15.19 -45.06 10.37
N GLN A 23 14.28 -45.60 11.18
CA GLN A 23 13.18 -46.44 10.70
C GLN A 23 12.19 -45.63 9.86
N ASP A 24 11.82 -44.42 10.29
CA ASP A 24 10.99 -43.48 9.52
C ASP A 24 11.64 -43.09 8.19
N PHE A 25 12.97 -42.93 8.17
CA PHE A 25 13.71 -42.66 6.93
C PHE A 25 13.73 -43.88 6.00
N LEU A 26 13.95 -45.09 6.54
CA LEU A 26 13.93 -46.33 5.77
C LEU A 26 12.52 -46.67 5.24
N ASP A 27 11.47 -46.36 5.99
CA ASP A 27 10.10 -46.60 5.53
C ASP A 27 9.65 -45.52 4.51
N LYS A 28 10.15 -44.28 4.64
CA LYS A 28 10.06 -43.29 3.55
C LYS A 28 10.84 -43.70 2.30
N SER A 29 12.03 -44.27 2.43
CA SER A 29 12.85 -44.68 1.29
C SER A 29 12.29 -45.93 0.60
N LYS A 30 11.67 -46.86 1.33
CA LYS A 30 10.87 -47.96 0.76
C LYS A 30 9.68 -47.47 -0.07
N GLY A 31 9.06 -46.35 0.31
CA GLY A 31 8.03 -45.69 -0.50
C GLY A 31 8.52 -45.06 -1.80
N ILE A 32 9.84 -44.79 -1.91
CA ILE A 32 10.51 -44.35 -3.14
C ILE A 32 10.86 -45.55 -4.02
N LEU A 33 11.15 -46.71 -3.43
CA LEU A 33 11.44 -47.99 -4.11
C LEU A 33 10.21 -48.71 -4.69
N LYS A 34 9.01 -48.12 -4.62
CA LYS A 34 7.77 -48.67 -5.23
C LYS A 34 7.71 -48.53 -6.76
N CYS A 35 8.73 -47.93 -7.36
CA CYS A 35 8.86 -47.77 -8.81
C CYS A 35 9.51 -49.04 -9.38
N ASN A 36 8.79 -49.77 -10.24
CA ASN A 36 9.26 -51.06 -10.74
C ASN A 36 10.27 -50.90 -11.89
N ASN A 37 10.36 -49.70 -12.47
CA ASN A 37 11.31 -49.37 -13.53
C ASN A 37 11.72 -47.87 -13.47
N ILE A 38 12.74 -47.51 -14.24
CA ILE A 38 13.28 -46.14 -14.34
C ILE A 38 12.24 -45.16 -14.87
N SER A 39 11.35 -45.58 -15.78
CA SER A 39 10.29 -44.74 -16.34
C SER A 39 9.31 -44.25 -15.28
N ASP A 40 8.91 -45.12 -14.34
CA ASP A 40 8.03 -44.77 -13.22
C ASP A 40 8.66 -43.68 -12.32
N ILE A 41 9.97 -43.73 -12.13
CA ILE A 41 10.73 -42.73 -11.37
C ILE A 41 10.73 -41.39 -12.09
N LEU A 42 11.02 -41.39 -13.40
CA LEU A 42 11.06 -40.18 -14.22
C LEU A 42 9.69 -39.50 -14.31
N ASN A 43 8.63 -40.26 -14.56
CA ASN A 43 7.25 -39.75 -14.63
C ASN A 43 6.81 -39.12 -13.30
N ARG A 44 7.17 -39.74 -12.17
CA ARG A 44 6.89 -39.19 -10.85
C ARG A 44 7.68 -37.91 -10.58
N TYR A 45 8.94 -37.86 -11.00
CA TYR A 45 9.76 -36.65 -10.87
C TYR A 45 9.22 -35.51 -11.72
N GLU A 46 8.80 -35.76 -12.96
CA GLU A 46 8.14 -34.78 -13.82
C GLU A 46 6.84 -34.25 -13.19
N THR A 47 6.01 -35.14 -12.64
CA THR A 47 4.77 -34.75 -11.93
C THR A 47 5.08 -33.87 -10.72
N LEU A 48 6.12 -34.20 -9.96
CA LEU A 48 6.55 -33.42 -8.80
C LEU A 48 7.11 -32.05 -9.21
N LEU A 49 7.90 -31.98 -10.28
CA LEU A 49 8.39 -30.73 -10.84
C LEU A 49 7.23 -29.82 -11.26
N LYS A 50 6.26 -30.37 -12.01
CA LYS A 50 5.06 -29.62 -12.41
C LYS A 50 4.28 -29.11 -11.20
N THR A 51 4.07 -29.96 -10.21
CA THR A 51 3.37 -29.58 -8.97
C THR A 51 4.13 -28.49 -8.21
N ARG A 52 5.47 -28.58 -8.13
CA ARG A 52 6.32 -27.56 -7.51
C ARG A 52 6.18 -26.21 -8.23
N ASP A 53 6.16 -26.22 -9.55
CA ASP A 53 6.07 -25.01 -10.36
C ASP A 53 4.71 -24.35 -10.17
N GLU A 54 3.63 -25.12 -10.24
CA GLU A 54 2.26 -24.65 -9.94
C GLU A 54 2.13 -24.07 -8.53
N LEU A 55 2.73 -24.71 -7.52
CA LEU A 55 2.72 -24.21 -6.14
C LEU A 55 3.54 -22.93 -5.99
N THR A 56 4.62 -22.79 -6.73
CA THR A 56 5.47 -21.60 -6.71
C THR A 56 4.76 -20.42 -7.36
N GLU A 57 4.10 -20.64 -8.48
CA GLU A 57 3.25 -19.65 -9.13
C GLU A 57 2.10 -19.20 -8.21
N LYS A 58 1.38 -20.15 -7.59
CA LYS A 58 0.34 -19.83 -6.60
C LYS A 58 0.85 -19.01 -5.43
N ARG A 59 2.03 -19.36 -4.89
CA ARG A 59 2.68 -18.59 -3.81
C ARG A 59 2.96 -17.16 -4.26
N ASN A 60 3.53 -16.98 -5.45
CA ASN A 60 3.86 -15.66 -5.98
C ASN A 60 2.61 -14.81 -6.17
N HIS A 61 1.57 -15.36 -6.78
CA HIS A 61 0.28 -14.68 -6.95
C HIS A 61 -0.34 -14.27 -5.59
N LEU A 62 -0.28 -15.15 -4.59
CA LEU A 62 -0.76 -14.83 -3.24
C LEU A 62 0.04 -13.68 -2.62
N LEU A 63 1.37 -13.71 -2.73
CA LEU A 63 2.24 -12.65 -2.22
C LEU A 63 1.95 -11.30 -2.90
N GLU A 64 1.75 -11.30 -4.21
CA GLU A 64 1.37 -10.09 -4.97
C GLU A 64 0.01 -9.55 -4.54
N THR A 65 -0.96 -10.44 -4.30
CA THR A 65 -2.29 -10.05 -3.85
C THR A 65 -2.24 -9.44 -2.44
N MET A 66 -1.54 -10.09 -1.51
CA MET A 66 -1.33 -9.55 -0.16
C MET A 66 -0.57 -8.21 -0.18
N ALA A 67 0.39 -8.05 -1.09
CA ALA A 67 1.12 -6.79 -1.24
C ALA A 67 0.19 -5.66 -1.68
N ARG A 68 -0.70 -5.91 -2.65
CA ARG A 68 -1.72 -4.96 -3.11
C ARG A 68 -2.70 -4.58 -2.00
N GLU A 69 -3.25 -5.57 -1.30
CA GLU A 69 -4.16 -5.33 -0.18
C GLU A 69 -3.50 -4.49 0.92
N LYS A 70 -2.22 -4.74 1.21
CA LYS A 70 -1.45 -3.94 2.16
C LYS A 70 -1.29 -2.50 1.70
N THR A 71 -1.00 -2.26 0.42
CA THR A 71 -0.88 -0.89 -0.12
C THR A 71 -2.22 -0.14 -0.05
N ASP A 72 -3.32 -0.82 -0.36
CA ASP A 72 -4.67 -0.25 -0.30
C ASP A 72 -5.04 0.13 1.14
N LEU A 73 -4.76 -0.75 2.11
CA LEU A 73 -4.99 -0.48 3.53
C LEU A 73 -4.19 0.73 4.02
N ILE A 74 -2.93 0.87 3.58
CA ILE A 74 -2.10 2.03 3.91
C ILE A 74 -2.69 3.31 3.30
N ALA A 75 -3.14 3.25 2.05
CA ALA A 75 -3.77 4.39 1.38
C ALA A 75 -5.02 4.85 2.12
N VAL A 76 -5.92 3.92 2.48
CA VAL A 76 -7.14 4.23 3.26
C VAL A 76 -6.79 4.85 4.61
N LYS A 77 -5.81 4.31 5.33
CA LYS A 77 -5.35 4.89 6.61
C LYS A 77 -4.82 6.31 6.45
N LYS A 78 -4.05 6.58 5.39
CA LYS A 78 -3.55 7.93 5.09
C LYS A 78 -4.70 8.89 4.81
N VAL A 79 -5.65 8.51 3.95
CA VAL A 79 -6.82 9.33 3.63
C VAL A 79 -7.62 9.66 4.89
N LYS A 80 -7.89 8.67 5.75
CA LYS A 80 -8.62 8.89 7.00
C LYS A 80 -7.93 9.91 7.90
N LYS A 81 -6.60 9.80 8.05
CA LYS A 81 -5.81 10.76 8.85
C LYS A 81 -5.86 12.18 8.27
N VAL A 82 -5.69 12.33 6.95
CA VAL A 82 -5.73 13.64 6.29
C VAL A 82 -7.12 14.26 6.37
N ALA A 83 -8.17 13.48 6.11
CA ALA A 83 -9.55 13.93 6.20
C ALA A 83 -9.87 14.46 7.60
N TRP A 84 -9.44 13.77 8.65
CA TRP A 84 -9.64 14.22 10.03
C TRP A 84 -8.95 15.57 10.32
N ILE A 85 -7.71 15.74 9.85
CA ILE A 85 -6.97 17.00 10.01
C ILE A 85 -7.70 18.14 9.30
N LEU A 86 -8.09 17.92 8.04
CA LEU A 86 -8.81 18.93 7.26
C LEU A 86 -10.17 19.26 7.88
N TYR A 87 -10.90 18.28 8.39
CA TYR A 87 -12.18 18.50 9.05
C TYR A 87 -12.03 19.39 10.30
N LYS A 88 -11.02 19.13 11.15
CA LYS A 88 -10.73 20.00 12.29
C LYS A 88 -10.41 21.42 11.85
N GLN A 89 -9.60 21.58 10.81
CA GLN A 89 -9.29 22.89 10.25
C GLN A 89 -10.55 23.60 9.74
N VAL A 90 -11.45 22.90 9.06
CA VAL A 90 -12.75 23.46 8.63
C VAL A 90 -13.57 23.93 9.83
N CYS A 91 -13.61 23.15 10.92
CA CYS A 91 -14.32 23.53 12.13
C CYS A 91 -13.74 24.80 12.77
N GLU A 92 -12.40 24.88 12.85
CA GLU A 92 -11.69 26.07 13.34
C GLU A 92 -11.98 27.30 12.47
N GLN A 93 -11.93 27.17 11.14
CA GLN A 93 -12.21 28.27 10.21
C GLN A 93 -13.64 28.78 10.30
N MET A 94 -14.60 27.88 10.54
CA MET A 94 -16.01 28.22 10.69
C MET A 94 -16.37 28.64 12.12
N SER A 95 -15.41 28.63 13.06
CA SER A 95 -15.64 28.87 14.49
C SER A 95 -16.73 27.98 15.09
N VAL A 96 -16.81 26.72 14.64
CA VAL A 96 -17.75 25.71 15.15
C VAL A 96 -17.01 24.64 15.96
N PRO A 97 -17.62 24.09 17.02
CA PRO A 97 -17.01 22.99 17.76
C PRO A 97 -16.91 21.74 16.88
N VAL A 98 -15.83 20.98 17.06
CA VAL A 98 -15.62 19.68 16.40
C VAL A 98 -16.67 18.70 16.92
N ALA A 99 -17.72 18.47 16.13
CA ALA A 99 -18.86 17.65 16.53
C ALA A 99 -18.71 16.17 16.12
N LEU A 100 -17.90 15.87 15.11
CA LEU A 100 -17.69 14.50 14.61
C LEU A 100 -16.49 13.82 15.27
N THR A 101 -16.52 12.49 15.30
CA THR A 101 -15.41 11.64 15.73
C THR A 101 -14.46 11.34 14.56
N GLU A 102 -13.22 10.92 14.85
CA GLU A 102 -12.21 10.54 13.83
C GLU A 102 -12.66 9.37 12.94
N ASP A 103 -13.56 8.51 13.44
CA ASP A 103 -14.04 7.34 12.71
C ASP A 103 -15.12 7.67 11.67
N ASN A 104 -15.82 8.80 11.80
CA ASN A 104 -16.92 9.22 10.91
C ASN A 104 -16.41 9.86 9.60
N LEU A 105 -15.60 9.11 8.83
CA LEU A 105 -14.91 9.61 7.62
C LEU A 105 -15.86 10.20 6.57
N GLU A 106 -16.99 9.55 6.30
CA GLU A 106 -17.94 10.01 5.28
C GLU A 106 -18.51 11.40 5.61
N GLN A 107 -18.94 11.60 6.86
CA GLN A 107 -19.47 12.89 7.31
C GLN A 107 -18.38 13.97 7.35
N GLN A 108 -17.15 13.62 7.73
CA GLN A 108 -16.01 14.54 7.66
C GLN A 108 -15.77 15.01 6.22
N LEU A 109 -15.75 14.09 5.25
CA LEU A 109 -15.55 14.40 3.83
C LEU A 109 -16.70 15.23 3.25
N LEU A 110 -17.94 14.98 3.65
CA LEU A 110 -19.09 15.80 3.26
C LEU A 110 -18.97 17.24 3.78
N ALA A 111 -18.57 17.42 5.05
CA ALA A 111 -18.34 18.75 5.61
C ALA A 111 -17.22 19.50 4.87
N ILE A 112 -16.10 18.82 4.60
CA ILE A 112 -14.97 19.38 3.82
C ILE A 112 -15.43 19.75 2.41
N LYS A 113 -16.18 18.88 1.72
CA LYS A 113 -16.71 19.15 0.38
C LYS A 113 -17.59 20.40 0.36
N HIS A 114 -18.54 20.51 1.31
CA HIS A 114 -19.40 21.68 1.39
C HIS A 114 -18.61 22.97 1.65
N PHE A 115 -17.63 22.94 2.55
CA PHE A 115 -16.75 24.07 2.80
C PHE A 115 -15.96 24.49 1.55
N LEU A 116 -15.36 23.53 0.83
CA LEU A 116 -14.62 23.81 -0.40
C LEU A 116 -15.53 24.43 -1.48
N LEU A 117 -16.75 23.91 -1.65
CA LEU A 117 -17.72 24.47 -2.59
C LEU A 117 -18.08 25.92 -2.23
N GLN A 118 -18.35 26.21 -0.95
CA GLN A 118 -18.61 27.56 -0.47
C GLN A 118 -17.43 28.50 -0.78
N MET A 119 -16.20 28.03 -0.55
CA MET A 119 -14.99 28.81 -0.85
C MET A 119 -14.82 29.08 -2.34
N THR A 120 -15.02 28.08 -3.21
CA THR A 120 -14.98 28.28 -4.66
C THR A 120 -16.01 29.30 -5.12
N THR A 121 -17.23 29.27 -4.57
CA THR A 121 -18.26 30.26 -4.87
C THR A 121 -17.85 31.67 -4.46
N ILE A 122 -17.31 31.85 -3.25
CA ILE A 122 -16.86 33.15 -2.75
C ILE A 122 -15.73 33.70 -3.64
N VAL A 123 -14.75 32.87 -3.99
CA VAL A 123 -13.64 33.26 -4.87
C VAL A 123 -14.16 33.68 -6.25
N TYR A 124 -15.07 32.92 -6.84
CA TYR A 124 -15.66 33.25 -8.14
C TYR A 124 -16.38 34.61 -8.10
N ILE A 125 -17.19 34.87 -7.07
CA ILE A 125 -17.91 36.14 -6.90
C ILE A 125 -16.90 37.29 -6.74
N ALA A 126 -15.87 37.11 -5.91
CA ALA A 126 -14.84 38.12 -5.70
C ALA A 126 -14.12 38.48 -7.01
N GLN A 127 -13.72 37.49 -7.80
CA GLN A 127 -13.09 37.70 -9.10
C GLN A 127 -14.00 38.48 -10.06
N LYS A 128 -15.28 38.09 -10.17
CA LYS A 128 -16.25 38.79 -11.01
C LYS A 128 -16.45 40.26 -10.60
N GLN A 129 -16.47 40.53 -9.29
CA GLN A 129 -16.57 41.89 -8.78
C GLN A 129 -15.31 42.71 -9.07
N THR A 130 -14.12 42.11 -8.96
CA THR A 130 -12.88 42.80 -9.31
C THR A 130 -12.84 43.18 -10.78
N GLU A 131 -13.27 42.30 -11.68
CA GLU A 131 -13.29 42.57 -13.12
C GLU A 131 -14.28 43.67 -13.48
N LYS A 132 -15.50 43.63 -12.93
CA LYS A 132 -16.50 44.69 -13.12
C LYS A 132 -15.97 46.05 -12.65
N ARG A 133 -15.25 46.09 -11.51
CA ARG A 133 -14.64 47.33 -11.00
C ARG A 133 -13.50 47.83 -11.90
N ARG A 134 -12.72 46.95 -12.51
CA ARG A 134 -11.67 47.34 -13.48
C ARG A 134 -12.28 47.97 -14.73
N LEU A 135 -13.30 47.33 -15.31
CA LEU A 135 -14.00 47.84 -16.50
C LEU A 135 -14.69 49.18 -16.23
N SER A 136 -15.40 49.30 -15.10
CA SER A 136 -16.02 50.57 -14.69
C SER A 136 -15.00 51.71 -14.55
N ARG A 137 -13.85 51.46 -13.89
CA ARG A 137 -12.78 52.47 -13.76
C ARG A 137 -12.16 52.83 -15.11
N SER A 138 -12.01 51.87 -16.01
CA SER A 138 -11.49 52.11 -17.37
C SER A 138 -12.45 52.97 -18.21
N SER A 139 -13.77 52.75 -18.12
CA SER A 139 -14.76 53.59 -18.81
C SER A 139 -14.82 55.01 -18.22
N THR A 140 -14.78 55.15 -16.89
CA THR A 140 -14.76 56.49 -16.27
C THR A 140 -13.48 57.25 -16.62
N ALA A 141 -12.32 56.58 -16.66
CA ALA A 141 -11.07 57.20 -17.09
C ALA A 141 -11.10 57.63 -18.57
N ALA A 142 -11.72 56.84 -19.45
CA ALA A 142 -11.87 57.20 -20.86
C ALA A 142 -12.77 58.43 -21.06
N ILE A 143 -13.90 58.51 -20.34
CA ILE A 143 -14.81 59.68 -20.39
C ILE A 143 -14.09 60.95 -19.92
N MET A 144 -13.35 60.88 -18.81
CA MET A 144 -12.61 62.04 -18.30
C MET A 144 -11.44 62.47 -19.22
N MET A 145 -10.95 61.62 -20.12
CA MET A 145 -9.93 62.01 -21.12
C MET A 145 -10.53 62.63 -22.39
N GLU A 146 -11.81 62.39 -22.69
CA GLU A 146 -12.51 62.94 -23.86
C GLU A 146 -12.98 64.39 -23.61
N GLU A 147 -13.39 64.72 -22.38
CA GLU A 147 -13.85 66.07 -21.98
C GLU A 147 -12.72 67.12 -21.86
N VAL A 148 -11.46 66.71 -21.95
CA VAL A 148 -10.27 67.59 -21.83
C VAL A 148 -9.72 68.04 -23.19
N LYS A 149 -10.31 67.57 -24.31
CA LYS A 149 -9.98 68.01 -25.67
C LYS A 149 -10.92 69.10 -26.17
#